data_AF-A0A963SML5-F1
#
_entry.id   AF-A0A963SML5-F1
#
_cell.length_a   1.000
_cell.length_b   1.000
_cell.length_c   1.000
_cell.angle_alpha   90.00
_cell.angle_beta   90.00
_cell.angle_gamma   90.00
#
_symmetry.space_group_name_H-M   'P 1'
#
loop_
_entity.id
_entity.type
_entity.pdbx_description
1 polymer ?
#
loop_
_entity_poly.entity_id
_entity_poly.type
_entity_poly.pdbx_seq_one_letter_code
_entity_poly.pdbx_strand_id
1 'polypeptide(L)'
;MKRLLLIGAAATVLGAPLVLAQGSPESLLPPGFDDPAPAPTPAPAPRAAPAPTGPSPSGPAQPSAPVSGPVVQTIPGNAGLEPIGPIALPDNLPSLEELEAMSVDDLDNLLGLKPKYDIPPAARRSMERVGILSRAEGGLPAPSLAKQPASIVRAALKGTKGPILSRWGHIMLRRALASRLETPEGMQPVEFAGLRVGLLNRMGEFATARAVAQDVDATNWNNALTDVAITAYIGTADITGSCPVVRLRGGTREDA
;
A
#
# COMPACT_ATOMS: atom_id res chain seq x y z
N MET A 1 17.39 52.48 19.71
CA MET A 1 16.92 51.14 19.34
C MET A 1 15.57 50.85 20.00
N LYS A 2 14.46 51.40 19.48
CA LYS A 2 13.07 51.11 19.94
C LYS A 2 11.97 51.73 19.06
N ARG A 3 12.24 51.99 17.77
CA ARG A 3 11.30 52.68 16.85
C ARG A 3 11.22 52.06 15.46
N LEU A 4 11.51 50.76 15.32
CA LEU A 4 11.38 50.02 14.06
C LEU A 4 10.45 48.81 14.14
N LEU A 5 9.77 48.63 15.26
CA LEU A 5 8.64 47.72 15.43
C LEU A 5 7.36 48.56 15.36
N LEU A 6 6.86 48.87 14.16
CA LEU A 6 5.47 49.33 13.89
C LEU A 6 5.20 49.66 12.40
N ILE A 7 5.94 49.06 11.45
CA ILE A 7 5.63 49.18 10.02
C ILE A 7 5.66 47.78 9.41
N GLY A 8 4.62 47.00 9.68
CA GLY A 8 4.45 45.65 9.13
C GLY A 8 3.05 45.07 9.35
N ALA A 9 2.08 45.92 9.68
CA ALA A 9 0.70 45.55 9.97
C ALA A 9 -0.26 46.41 9.13
N ALA A 10 -0.06 46.47 7.81
CA ALA A 10 -0.97 47.14 6.89
C ALA A 10 -0.69 46.80 5.42
N ALA A 11 -0.61 45.52 5.04
CA ALA A 11 -0.63 45.13 3.62
C ALA A 11 -0.82 43.61 3.43
N THR A 12 -1.97 43.05 3.78
CA THR A 12 -2.45 41.75 3.23
C THR A 12 -3.96 41.62 3.47
N VAL A 13 -4.72 42.53 2.86
CA VAL A 13 -6.16 42.35 2.63
C VAL A 13 -6.38 42.59 1.14
N LEU A 14 -6.24 41.55 0.32
CA LEU A 14 -6.78 41.48 -1.05
C LEU A 14 -6.48 40.10 -1.64
N GLY A 15 -7.49 39.23 -1.67
CA GLY A 15 -7.37 37.92 -2.31
C GLY A 15 -8.40 36.88 -1.86
N ALA A 16 -9.65 37.28 -1.57
CA ALA A 16 -10.76 36.33 -1.49
C ALA A 16 -11.43 36.29 -2.87
N PRO A 17 -11.56 35.13 -3.55
CA PRO A 17 -12.48 35.02 -4.66
C PRO A 17 -13.90 35.06 -4.10
N LEU A 18 -14.62 36.14 -4.38
CA LEU A 18 -16.08 36.19 -4.33
C LEU A 18 -16.62 35.11 -5.27
N VAL A 19 -16.99 33.97 -4.73
CA VAL A 19 -17.88 33.03 -5.42
C VAL A 19 -19.29 33.56 -5.21
N LEU A 20 -19.78 34.30 -6.21
CA LEU A 20 -21.21 34.54 -6.35
C LEU A 20 -21.88 33.17 -6.49
N ALA A 21 -22.88 32.94 -5.65
CA ALA A 21 -23.72 31.75 -5.69
C ALA A 21 -24.18 31.48 -7.13
N GLN A 22 -23.91 30.26 -7.60
CA GLN A 22 -24.43 29.79 -8.87
C GLN A 22 -25.95 29.76 -8.77
N GLY A 23 -26.60 30.70 -9.45
CA GLY A 23 -28.01 30.54 -9.82
C GLY A 23 -28.14 29.22 -10.58
N SER A 24 -29.20 28.48 -10.28
CA SER A 24 -29.64 27.30 -11.03
C SER A 24 -29.50 27.56 -12.55
N PRO A 25 -29.06 26.60 -13.37
CA PRO A 25 -29.10 26.79 -14.81
C PRO A 25 -30.57 26.96 -15.22
N GLU A 26 -30.97 28.17 -15.60
CA GLU A 26 -32.27 28.38 -16.21
C GLU A 26 -32.30 27.61 -17.53
N SER A 27 -33.36 26.83 -17.71
CA SER A 27 -33.59 26.03 -18.91
C SER A 27 -33.72 26.95 -20.12
N LEU A 28 -32.79 26.85 -21.08
CA LEU A 28 -32.86 27.54 -22.37
C LEU A 28 -33.78 26.82 -23.38
N LEU A 29 -34.59 25.88 -22.92
CA LEU A 29 -35.48 25.12 -23.78
C LEU A 29 -36.84 25.82 -23.87
N PRO A 30 -37.51 25.79 -25.05
CA PRO A 30 -38.87 26.28 -25.19
C PRO A 30 -39.81 25.61 -24.16
N PRO A 31 -40.85 26.31 -23.66
CA PRO A 31 -41.77 25.74 -22.68
C PRO A 31 -42.35 24.41 -23.18
N GLY A 32 -42.14 23.33 -22.42
CA GLY A 32 -42.54 21.96 -22.75
C GLY A 32 -41.42 20.90 -22.82
N PHE A 33 -40.16 21.29 -22.58
CA PHE A 33 -38.98 20.40 -22.60
C PHE A 33 -38.31 20.22 -21.22
N ASP A 34 -39.00 20.57 -20.13
CA ASP A 34 -38.51 20.27 -18.79
C ASP A 34 -38.38 18.75 -18.60
N ASP A 35 -37.28 18.30 -17.97
CA ASP A 35 -37.16 16.92 -17.55
C ASP A 35 -38.29 16.60 -16.55
N PRO A 36 -39.03 15.49 -16.73
CA PRO A 36 -40.09 15.12 -15.81
C PRO A 36 -39.52 14.95 -14.39
N ALA A 37 -40.27 15.40 -13.39
CA ALA A 37 -39.88 15.25 -11.98
C ALA A 37 -39.49 13.78 -11.69
N PRO A 38 -38.41 13.54 -10.93
CA PRO A 38 -37.95 12.19 -10.65
C PRO A 38 -39.08 11.38 -9.99
N ALA A 39 -39.42 10.26 -10.63
CA ALA A 39 -40.41 9.34 -10.10
C ALA A 39 -39.99 8.85 -8.69
N PRO A 40 -40.95 8.64 -7.77
CA PRO A 40 -40.64 8.13 -6.44
C PRO A 40 -39.89 6.79 -6.54
N THR A 41 -38.81 6.67 -5.77
CA THR A 41 -38.03 5.44 -5.67
C THR A 41 -38.92 4.31 -5.15
N PRO A 42 -38.98 3.14 -5.83
CA PRO A 42 -39.73 1.99 -5.33
C PRO A 42 -39.21 1.57 -3.96
N ALA A 43 -40.13 1.31 -3.03
CA ALA A 43 -39.79 0.72 -1.73
C ALA A 43 -39.11 -0.65 -1.93
N PRO A 44 -38.11 -1.00 -1.10
CA PRO A 44 -37.43 -2.29 -1.21
C PRO A 44 -38.42 -3.44 -0.98
N ALA A 45 -38.51 -4.33 -1.96
CA ALA A 45 -39.31 -5.55 -1.83
C ALA A 45 -38.69 -6.48 -0.76
N PRO A 46 -39.51 -7.15 0.06
CA PRO A 46 -39.01 -8.11 1.05
C PRO A 46 -38.30 -9.28 0.35
N ARG A 47 -37.09 -9.57 0.82
CA ARG A 47 -36.25 -10.69 0.38
C ARG A 47 -36.97 -12.01 0.69
N ALA A 48 -37.19 -12.83 -0.33
CA ALA A 48 -37.70 -14.19 -0.13
C ALA A 48 -36.75 -15.01 0.75
N ALA A 49 -37.30 -15.66 1.76
CA ALA A 49 -36.60 -16.64 2.58
C ALA A 49 -36.27 -17.89 1.74
N PRO A 50 -35.10 -18.53 1.95
CA PRO A 50 -34.77 -19.77 1.26
C PRO A 50 -35.72 -20.89 1.71
N ALA A 51 -36.34 -21.57 0.74
CA ALA A 51 -37.16 -22.75 0.98
C ALA A 51 -36.28 -23.98 1.29
N PRO A 52 -36.77 -24.95 2.10
CA PRO A 52 -36.03 -26.16 2.41
C PRO A 52 -36.00 -27.10 1.19
N THR A 53 -34.82 -27.59 0.85
CA THR A 53 -34.59 -28.61 -0.18
C THR A 53 -34.92 -30.01 0.36
N GLY A 54 -35.83 -30.71 -0.31
CA GLY A 54 -36.09 -32.15 -0.14
C GLY A 54 -35.01 -33.04 -0.81
N PRO A 55 -35.08 -34.37 -0.65
CA PRO A 55 -33.96 -35.27 -0.93
C PRO A 55 -33.79 -35.62 -2.41
N SER A 56 -32.53 -35.80 -2.82
CA SER A 56 -32.04 -36.13 -4.16
C SER A 56 -32.49 -37.50 -4.69
N PRO A 57 -32.55 -37.65 -6.03
CA PRO A 57 -32.15 -38.87 -6.72
C PRO A 57 -30.77 -38.72 -7.38
N SER A 58 -30.06 -39.84 -7.42
CA SER A 58 -28.67 -40.03 -7.82
C SER A 58 -28.42 -39.83 -9.33
N GLY A 59 -27.28 -39.20 -9.66
CA GLY A 59 -26.74 -39.03 -11.02
C GLY A 59 -25.22 -38.74 -10.95
N PRO A 60 -24.44 -39.07 -11.99
CA PRO A 60 -23.12 -39.70 -11.87
C PRO A 60 -21.99 -38.79 -11.36
N ALA A 61 -21.03 -39.45 -10.71
CA ALA A 61 -19.90 -38.89 -9.96
C ALA A 61 -19.15 -37.76 -10.66
N GLN A 62 -19.07 -36.60 -9.98
CA GLN A 62 -18.17 -35.51 -10.33
C GLN A 62 -16.72 -35.82 -9.88
N PRO A 63 -15.70 -35.36 -10.62
CA PRO A 63 -14.30 -35.43 -10.19
C PRO A 63 -14.06 -34.58 -8.95
N SER A 64 -13.39 -35.16 -7.97
CA SER A 64 -13.04 -34.55 -6.69
C SER A 64 -12.15 -33.30 -6.85
N ALA A 65 -12.42 -32.28 -6.04
CA ALA A 65 -11.55 -31.12 -5.84
C ALA A 65 -10.14 -31.56 -5.37
N PRO A 66 -9.07 -30.81 -5.70
CA PRO A 66 -7.72 -31.15 -5.25
C PRO A 66 -7.62 -30.86 -3.76
N VAL A 67 -7.75 -31.92 -2.96
CA VAL A 67 -7.28 -31.94 -1.58
C VAL A 67 -5.75 -31.97 -1.62
N SER A 68 -5.10 -30.94 -1.08
CA SER A 68 -3.66 -30.96 -0.80
C SER A 68 -3.37 -31.92 0.35
N GLY A 69 -3.48 -33.22 0.08
CA GLY A 69 -2.87 -34.27 0.88
C GLY A 69 -1.43 -34.50 0.39
N PRO A 70 -0.53 -35.04 1.23
CA PRO A 70 0.77 -35.47 0.77
C PRO A 70 0.58 -36.50 -0.36
N VAL A 71 0.95 -36.13 -1.59
CA VAL A 71 1.02 -37.06 -2.71
C VAL A 71 2.23 -37.94 -2.47
N VAL A 72 1.99 -39.17 -2.00
CA VAL A 72 3.00 -40.22 -2.02
C VAL A 72 3.13 -40.68 -3.46
N GLN A 73 4.10 -40.09 -4.18
CA GLN A 73 4.43 -40.50 -5.53
C GLN A 73 5.10 -41.88 -5.46
N THR A 74 4.38 -42.93 -5.85
CA THR A 74 4.97 -44.27 -6.02
C THR A 74 6.02 -44.21 -7.12
N ILE A 75 7.29 -44.41 -6.74
CA ILE A 75 8.44 -44.39 -7.63
C ILE A 75 8.30 -45.54 -8.64
N PRO A 76 8.24 -45.28 -9.96
CA PRO A 76 8.21 -46.35 -10.95
C PRO A 76 9.54 -47.09 -10.97
N GLY A 77 9.54 -48.32 -10.47
CA GLY A 77 10.67 -49.24 -10.56
C GLY A 77 11.52 -49.27 -9.30
N ASN A 78 11.38 -50.35 -8.53
CA ASN A 78 12.47 -50.93 -7.73
C ASN A 78 13.58 -51.47 -8.68
N ALA A 79 14.10 -50.62 -9.57
CA ALA A 79 15.43 -50.84 -10.12
C ALA A 79 16.38 -50.47 -8.99
N GLY A 80 17.17 -51.46 -8.54
CA GLY A 80 18.00 -51.42 -7.33
C GLY A 80 18.40 -50.02 -6.88
N LEU A 81 17.93 -49.64 -5.69
CA LEU A 81 18.50 -48.54 -4.94
C LEU A 81 19.95 -48.92 -4.64
N GLU A 82 20.88 -48.50 -5.49
CA GLU A 82 22.27 -48.43 -5.08
C GLU A 82 22.31 -47.62 -3.78
N PRO A 83 23.03 -48.09 -2.73
CA PRO A 83 23.15 -47.33 -1.50
C PRO A 83 23.66 -45.93 -1.87
N ILE A 84 22.82 -44.92 -1.66
CA ILE A 84 23.24 -43.53 -1.79
C ILE A 84 24.37 -43.42 -0.76
N GLY A 85 25.60 -43.24 -1.24
CA GLY A 85 26.77 -43.11 -0.37
C GLY A 85 26.56 -42.00 0.67
N PRO A 86 27.36 -41.97 1.75
CA PRO A 86 27.19 -40.97 2.81
C PRO A 86 27.13 -39.57 2.21
N ILE A 87 26.02 -38.87 2.45
CA ILE A 87 25.85 -37.49 2.05
C ILE A 87 26.82 -36.67 2.91
N ALA A 88 27.83 -36.08 2.26
CA ALA A 88 28.72 -35.14 2.93
C ALA A 88 27.91 -33.89 3.31
N LEU A 89 27.77 -33.66 4.61
CA LEU A 89 27.16 -32.45 5.14
C LEU A 89 28.11 -31.27 4.94
N PRO A 90 27.61 -30.05 4.73
CA PRO A 90 28.45 -28.86 4.70
C PRO A 90 29.21 -28.71 6.03
N ASP A 91 30.49 -28.33 5.98
CA ASP A 91 31.33 -28.15 7.17
C ASP A 91 30.79 -27.06 8.12
N ASN A 92 29.91 -26.19 7.63
CA ASN A 92 29.27 -25.10 8.36
C ASN A 92 27.89 -25.44 8.93
N LEU A 93 27.46 -26.71 8.86
CA LEU A 93 26.18 -27.13 9.43
C LEU A 93 26.30 -27.32 10.96
N PRO A 94 25.45 -26.66 11.78
CA PRO A 94 25.44 -26.84 13.24
C PRO A 94 25.10 -28.26 13.66
N SER A 95 25.27 -28.56 14.95
CA SER A 95 24.85 -29.84 15.52
C SER A 95 23.32 -30.03 15.46
N LEU A 96 22.85 -31.27 15.57
CA LEU A 96 21.40 -31.56 15.52
C LEU A 96 20.63 -30.88 16.66
N GLU A 97 21.13 -30.95 17.89
CA GLU A 97 20.53 -30.23 19.03
C GLU A 97 20.43 -28.71 18.76
N GLU A 98 21.45 -28.13 18.13
CA GLU A 98 21.51 -26.71 17.83
C GLU A 98 20.56 -26.32 16.68
N LEU A 99 20.37 -27.22 15.71
CA LEU A 99 19.34 -27.10 14.67
C LEU A 99 17.92 -27.16 15.25
N GLU A 100 17.66 -28.04 16.21
CA GLU A 100 16.36 -28.17 16.87
C GLU A 100 16.04 -26.99 17.80
N ALA A 101 17.07 -26.36 18.37
CA ALA A 101 16.92 -25.19 19.24
C ALA A 101 16.78 -23.86 18.48
N MET A 102 17.12 -23.82 17.19
CA MET A 102 17.04 -22.60 16.39
C MET A 102 15.58 -22.18 16.09
N SER A 103 15.38 -20.87 15.94
CA SER A 103 14.11 -20.35 15.45
C SER A 103 13.91 -20.71 13.96
N VAL A 104 12.66 -20.72 13.50
CA VAL A 104 12.35 -20.97 12.08
C VAL A 104 13.09 -19.99 11.16
N ASP A 105 13.26 -18.74 11.58
CA ASP A 105 13.97 -17.73 10.79
C ASP A 105 15.48 -17.93 10.74
N ASP A 106 16.08 -18.41 11.84
CA ASP A 106 17.50 -18.74 11.88
C ASP A 106 17.79 -19.96 11.00
N LEU A 107 16.91 -20.97 11.03
CA LEU A 107 16.93 -22.10 10.10
C LEU A 107 16.80 -21.64 8.64
N ASP A 108 15.85 -20.77 8.33
CA ASP A 108 15.66 -20.24 6.98
C ASP A 108 16.86 -19.41 6.49
N ASN A 109 17.50 -18.67 7.39
CA ASN A 109 18.75 -17.97 7.09
C ASN A 109 19.90 -18.95 6.82
N LEU A 110 20.08 -19.94 7.71
CA LEU A 110 21.15 -20.93 7.66
C LEU A 110 21.08 -21.79 6.38
N LEU A 111 19.87 -22.20 6.01
CA LEU A 111 19.59 -23.01 4.84
C LEU A 111 19.39 -22.17 3.57
N GLY A 112 19.43 -20.84 3.68
CA GLY A 112 19.23 -19.92 2.56
C GLY A 112 17.84 -20.01 1.92
N LEU A 113 16.83 -20.41 2.70
CA LEU A 113 15.45 -20.61 2.28
C LEU A 113 14.66 -19.29 2.19
N LYS A 114 15.23 -18.18 2.67
CA LYS A 114 14.59 -16.87 2.53
C LYS A 114 14.34 -16.54 1.05
N PRO A 115 13.10 -16.21 0.67
CA PRO A 115 12.76 -15.85 -0.70
C PRO A 115 13.65 -14.71 -1.19
N LYS A 116 14.39 -14.97 -2.27
CA LYS A 116 15.21 -13.95 -2.94
C LYS A 116 14.36 -13.29 -4.03
N TYR A 117 14.41 -11.96 -4.08
CA TYR A 117 13.81 -11.22 -5.18
C TYR A 117 14.68 -11.34 -6.42
N ASP A 118 14.18 -12.04 -7.44
CA ASP A 118 14.81 -12.16 -8.76
C ASP A 118 14.33 -11.03 -9.70
N ILE A 119 14.42 -9.77 -9.25
CA ILE A 119 14.21 -8.63 -10.14
C ILE A 119 15.58 -8.19 -10.67
N PRO A 120 15.83 -8.32 -11.99
CA PRO A 120 17.09 -7.90 -12.57
C PRO A 120 17.28 -6.39 -12.33
N PRO A 121 18.51 -5.90 -12.13
CA PRO A 121 18.77 -4.50 -11.78
C PRO A 121 18.07 -3.48 -12.69
N ALA A 122 17.94 -3.78 -13.99
CA ALA A 122 17.28 -2.92 -14.97
C ALA A 122 15.74 -2.83 -14.81
N ALA A 123 15.11 -3.78 -14.11
CA ALA A 123 13.66 -3.82 -13.88
C ALA A 123 13.26 -3.37 -12.47
N ARG A 124 14.23 -2.98 -11.62
CA ARG A 124 13.96 -2.48 -10.28
C ARG A 124 13.35 -1.09 -10.35
N ARG A 125 12.42 -0.80 -9.45
CA ARG A 125 11.85 0.54 -9.31
C ARG A 125 12.89 1.47 -8.69
N SER A 126 13.09 2.63 -9.33
CA SER A 126 14.01 3.64 -8.80
C SER A 126 13.44 4.28 -7.53
N MET A 127 14.29 4.40 -6.51
CA MET A 127 13.97 5.09 -5.26
C MET A 127 14.16 6.61 -5.34
N GLU A 128 14.70 7.12 -6.45
CA GLU A 128 15.01 8.55 -6.58
C GLU A 128 13.74 9.41 -6.58
N ARG A 129 12.66 8.90 -7.19
CA ARG A 129 11.39 9.63 -7.40
C ARG A 129 10.16 8.79 -7.08
N VAL A 130 10.01 8.40 -5.82
CA VAL A 130 8.87 7.59 -5.38
C VAL A 130 7.57 8.40 -5.48
N GLY A 131 6.55 7.83 -6.13
CA GLY A 131 5.19 8.38 -6.24
C GLY A 131 4.46 7.88 -7.49
N ILE A 132 3.14 8.12 -7.54
CA ILE A 132 2.29 7.65 -8.64
C ILE A 132 1.85 8.75 -9.60
N LEU A 133 1.95 10.03 -9.22
CA LEU A 133 1.54 11.15 -10.06
C LEU A 133 2.75 11.85 -10.67
N SER A 134 2.86 11.81 -12.00
CA SER A 134 3.81 12.65 -12.73
C SER A 134 3.31 14.09 -12.87
N ARG A 135 4.19 14.99 -13.29
CA ARG A 135 3.84 16.38 -13.60
C ARG A 135 2.78 16.52 -14.68
N ALA A 136 2.81 15.65 -15.70
CA ALA A 136 1.84 15.66 -16.79
C ALA A 136 0.43 15.27 -16.31
N GLU A 137 0.37 14.41 -15.29
CA GLU A 137 -0.88 14.05 -14.59
C GLU A 137 -1.23 15.07 -13.49
N GLY A 138 -0.53 16.22 -13.49
CA GLY A 138 -0.61 17.37 -12.61
C GLY A 138 -0.10 17.15 -11.19
N GLY A 139 0.73 16.15 -10.96
CA GLY A 139 1.59 16.07 -9.79
C GLY A 139 2.56 17.26 -9.71
N LEU A 140 3.18 17.43 -8.55
CA LEU A 140 4.18 18.46 -8.34
C LEU A 140 5.45 18.16 -9.16
N PRO A 141 6.24 19.19 -9.53
CA PRO A 141 7.54 19.00 -10.15
C PRO A 141 8.46 18.12 -9.29
N ALA A 142 9.23 17.21 -9.89
CA ALA A 142 10.13 16.33 -9.16
C ALA A 142 11.07 17.06 -8.16
N PRO A 143 11.75 18.17 -8.53
CA PRO A 143 12.65 18.89 -7.61
C PRO A 143 11.92 19.86 -6.65
N SER A 144 10.62 19.70 -6.39
CA SER A 144 9.85 20.64 -5.55
C SER A 144 10.40 20.78 -4.12
N LEU A 145 11.10 19.75 -3.62
CA LEU A 145 11.69 19.74 -2.28
C LEU A 145 13.21 19.93 -2.29
N ALA A 146 13.84 20.19 -3.46
CA ALA A 146 15.30 20.21 -3.59
C ALA A 146 16.00 21.24 -2.70
N LYS A 147 15.31 22.34 -2.33
CA LYS A 147 15.84 23.39 -1.44
C LYS A 147 15.28 23.34 -0.02
N GLN A 148 14.66 22.22 0.36
CA GLN A 148 14.05 22.06 1.68
C GLN A 148 14.93 21.17 2.54
N PRO A 149 15.30 21.58 3.77
CA PRO A 149 16.08 20.74 4.65
C PRO A 149 15.26 19.52 5.09
N ALA A 150 15.90 18.36 5.14
CA ALA A 150 15.27 17.10 5.54
C ALA A 150 14.54 17.19 6.89
N SER A 151 15.07 17.97 7.84
CA SER A 151 14.46 18.17 9.16
C SER A 151 13.06 18.81 9.08
N ILE A 152 12.86 19.81 8.22
CA ILE A 152 11.57 20.47 8.04
C ILE A 152 10.58 19.53 7.37
N VAL A 153 11.00 18.83 6.31
CA VAL A 153 10.13 17.86 5.62
C VAL A 153 9.69 16.76 6.57
N ARG A 154 10.63 16.21 7.35
CA ARG A 154 10.35 15.20 8.37
C ARG A 154 9.38 15.72 9.44
N ALA A 155 9.62 16.92 9.95
CA ALA A 155 8.77 17.54 10.95
C ALA A 155 7.35 17.80 10.42
N ALA A 156 7.21 18.27 9.18
CA ALA A 156 5.92 18.51 8.55
C ALA A 156 5.12 17.20 8.37
N LEU A 157 5.75 16.16 7.81
CA LEU A 157 5.08 14.88 7.58
C LEU A 157 4.71 14.16 8.89
N LYS A 158 5.63 14.12 9.87
CA LYS A 158 5.41 13.47 11.17
C LYS A 158 4.50 14.28 12.10
N GLY A 159 4.57 15.61 12.02
CA GLY A 159 3.83 16.55 12.86
C GLY A 159 2.36 16.71 12.44
N THR A 160 2.02 16.39 11.19
CA THR A 160 0.63 16.42 10.71
C THR A 160 -0.13 15.20 11.25
N LYS A 161 -0.76 15.38 12.41
CA LYS A 161 -1.51 14.35 13.16
C LYS A 161 -3.03 14.58 13.20
N GLY A 162 -3.48 15.82 13.09
CA GLY A 162 -4.90 16.18 13.15
C GLY A 162 -5.61 16.10 11.78
N PRO A 163 -6.95 16.19 11.77
CA PRO A 163 -7.72 16.22 10.53
C PRO A 163 -7.43 17.49 9.71
N ILE A 164 -7.42 17.36 8.38
CA ILE A 164 -7.30 18.49 7.47
C ILE A 164 -8.68 19.14 7.33
N LEU A 165 -8.84 20.35 7.89
CA LEU A 165 -10.14 21.01 7.98
C LEU A 165 -10.63 21.61 6.64
N SER A 166 -9.75 21.73 5.64
CA SER A 166 -10.09 22.24 4.32
C SER A 166 -10.19 21.12 3.30
N ARG A 167 -11.34 21.01 2.61
CA ARG A 167 -11.52 20.06 1.50
C ARG A 167 -10.50 20.28 0.39
N TRP A 168 -10.28 21.53 -0.03
CA TRP A 168 -9.26 21.88 -1.01
C TRP A 168 -7.85 21.60 -0.49
N GLY A 169 -7.59 21.87 0.79
CA GLY A 169 -6.32 21.55 1.44
C GLY A 169 -6.03 20.04 1.43
N HIS A 170 -7.04 19.21 1.70
CA HIS A 170 -6.93 17.76 1.65
C HIS A 170 -6.62 17.26 0.24
N ILE A 171 -7.33 17.76 -0.77
CA ILE A 171 -7.10 17.40 -2.19
C ILE A 171 -5.67 17.78 -2.60
N MET A 172 -5.23 19.00 -2.30
CA MET A 172 -3.89 19.47 -2.64
C MET A 172 -2.81 18.67 -1.90
N LEU A 173 -3.00 18.39 -0.61
CA LEU A 173 -2.06 17.62 0.18
C LEU A 173 -1.98 16.16 -0.31
N ARG A 174 -3.11 15.50 -0.57
CA ARG A 174 -3.12 14.15 -1.16
C ARG A 174 -2.33 14.12 -2.46
N ARG A 175 -2.54 15.11 -3.33
CA ARG A 175 -1.84 15.24 -4.60
C ARG A 175 -0.34 15.46 -4.42
N ALA A 176 0.05 16.33 -3.50
CA ALA A 176 1.45 16.57 -3.17
C ALA A 176 2.14 15.29 -2.66
N LEU A 177 1.50 14.55 -1.76
CA LEU A 177 2.04 13.31 -1.19
C LEU A 177 2.15 12.18 -2.24
N ALA A 178 1.20 12.11 -3.17
CA ALA A 178 1.17 11.12 -4.26
C ALA A 178 2.11 11.46 -5.44
N SER A 179 2.67 12.67 -5.48
CA SER A 179 3.54 13.12 -6.58
C SER A 179 4.87 12.38 -6.59
N ARG A 180 5.42 12.15 -7.80
CA ARG A 180 6.78 11.64 -8.03
C ARG A 180 7.82 12.71 -7.70
N LEU A 181 8.15 12.82 -6.42
CA LEU A 181 9.05 13.80 -5.87
C LEU A 181 10.45 13.22 -5.66
N GLU A 182 11.46 14.02 -5.96
CA GLU A 182 12.83 13.72 -5.56
C GLU A 182 12.94 13.72 -4.03
N THR A 183 13.67 12.75 -3.50
CA THR A 183 13.92 12.68 -2.06
C THR A 183 14.72 13.92 -1.63
N PRO A 184 14.31 14.62 -0.54
CA PRO A 184 15.06 15.77 -0.03
C PRO A 184 16.51 15.41 0.31
N GLU A 185 17.42 16.36 0.10
CA GLU A 185 18.84 16.16 0.42
C GLU A 185 19.03 15.84 1.92
N GLY A 186 19.82 14.79 2.21
CA GLY A 186 20.05 14.32 3.58
C GLY A 186 18.90 13.50 4.20
N MET A 187 17.92 13.05 3.40
CA MET A 187 16.86 12.12 3.83
C MET A 187 16.97 10.79 3.10
N GLN A 188 16.69 9.67 3.79
CA GLN A 188 16.65 8.37 3.13
C GLN A 188 15.36 8.25 2.28
N PRO A 189 15.42 7.75 1.03
CA PRO A 189 14.23 7.63 0.17
C PRO A 189 13.10 6.77 0.77
N VAL A 190 13.45 5.65 1.41
CA VAL A 190 12.48 4.78 2.09
C VAL A 190 11.81 5.47 3.28
N GLU A 191 12.56 6.28 4.04
CA GLU A 191 12.02 7.08 5.13
C GLU A 191 11.02 8.11 4.58
N PHE A 192 11.39 8.82 3.51
CA PHE A 192 10.54 9.82 2.87
C PHE A 192 9.25 9.20 2.31
N ALA A 193 9.35 8.04 1.66
CA ALA A 193 8.19 7.28 1.20
C ALA A 193 7.29 6.85 2.37
N GLY A 194 7.87 6.26 3.42
CA GLY A 194 7.13 5.81 4.61
C GLY A 194 6.39 6.94 5.32
N LEU A 195 7.03 8.10 5.49
CA LEU A 195 6.39 9.28 6.09
C LEU A 195 5.20 9.79 5.26
N ARG A 196 5.30 9.77 3.92
CA ARG A 196 4.20 10.15 3.02
C ARG A 196 3.06 9.14 3.06
N VAL A 197 3.35 7.85 3.00
CA VAL A 197 2.35 6.76 3.13
C VAL A 197 1.64 6.86 4.48
N GLY A 198 2.39 7.06 5.57
CA GLY A 198 1.83 7.24 6.89
C GLY A 198 0.91 8.45 7.02
N LEU A 199 1.24 9.57 6.39
CA LEU A 199 0.36 10.75 6.36
C LEU A 199 -0.89 10.50 5.51
N LEU A 200 -0.77 9.87 4.35
CA LEU A 200 -1.91 9.46 3.53
C LEU A 200 -2.86 8.56 4.32
N ASN A 201 -2.36 7.59 5.09
CA ASN A 201 -3.19 6.76 5.97
C ASN A 201 -3.93 7.57 7.03
N ARG A 202 -3.26 8.52 7.69
CA ARG A 202 -3.91 9.41 8.68
C ARG A 202 -4.99 10.30 8.07
N MET A 203 -4.85 10.62 6.78
CA MET A 203 -5.87 11.31 6.00
C MET A 203 -7.01 10.39 5.52
N GLY A 204 -6.95 9.08 5.77
CA GLY A 204 -7.92 8.10 5.24
C GLY A 204 -7.74 7.78 3.75
N GLU A 205 -6.60 8.17 3.16
CA GLU A 205 -6.30 7.99 1.74
C GLU A 205 -5.61 6.65 1.45
N PHE A 206 -6.18 5.56 1.96
CA PHE A 206 -5.56 4.23 1.96
C PHE A 206 -5.25 3.71 0.55
N ALA A 207 -6.10 3.97 -0.43
CA ALA A 207 -5.87 3.55 -1.81
C ALA A 207 -4.62 4.21 -2.42
N THR A 208 -4.45 5.51 -2.17
CA THR A 208 -3.27 6.25 -2.63
C THR A 208 -2.03 5.90 -1.80
N ALA A 209 -2.18 5.71 -0.48
CA ALA A 209 -1.11 5.24 0.38
C ALA A 209 -0.54 3.89 -0.10
N ARG A 210 -1.42 2.93 -0.39
CA ARG A 210 -1.07 1.61 -0.94
C ARG A 210 -0.35 1.75 -2.28
N ALA A 211 -0.87 2.55 -3.20
CA ALA A 211 -0.26 2.75 -4.51
C ALA A 211 1.16 3.38 -4.41
N VAL A 212 1.37 4.33 -3.49
CA VAL A 212 2.70 4.90 -3.25
C VAL A 212 3.64 3.87 -2.60
N ALA A 213 3.16 3.03 -1.69
CA ALA A 213 3.96 1.96 -1.12
C ALA A 213 4.38 0.93 -2.18
N GLN A 214 3.48 0.58 -3.11
CA GLN A 214 3.74 -0.35 -4.22
C GLN A 214 4.73 0.18 -5.27
N ASP A 215 4.99 1.48 -5.30
CA ASP A 215 6.01 2.10 -6.14
C ASP A 215 7.43 1.84 -5.60
N VAL A 216 7.54 1.37 -4.35
CA VAL A 216 8.80 0.93 -3.74
C VAL A 216 8.89 -0.59 -3.80
N ASP A 217 9.98 -1.12 -4.35
CA ASP A 217 10.23 -2.57 -4.34
C ASP A 217 10.33 -3.09 -2.90
N ALA A 218 9.68 -4.24 -2.63
CA ALA A 218 9.57 -4.79 -1.27
C ALA A 218 10.94 -5.09 -0.61
N THR A 219 11.99 -5.31 -1.39
CA THR A 219 13.38 -5.45 -0.91
C THR A 219 13.91 -4.19 -0.22
N ASN A 220 13.42 -3.02 -0.62
CA ASN A 220 13.86 -1.72 -0.09
C ASN A 220 13.02 -1.27 1.12
N TRP A 221 12.00 -2.04 1.53
CA TRP A 221 11.13 -1.64 2.64
C TRP A 221 11.85 -1.81 3.96
N ASN A 222 11.78 -0.81 4.83
CA ASN A 222 12.16 -0.93 6.24
C ASN A 222 10.91 -1.19 7.11
N ASN A 223 11.11 -1.40 8.42
CA ASN A 223 10.00 -1.68 9.35
C ASN A 223 8.98 -0.54 9.35
N ALA A 224 9.45 0.72 9.36
CA ALA A 224 8.58 1.89 9.35
C ALA A 224 7.68 1.99 8.11
N LEU A 225 8.21 1.73 6.90
CA LEU A 225 7.42 1.69 5.67
C LEU A 225 6.48 0.47 5.66
N THR A 226 6.94 -0.67 6.17
CA THR A 226 6.15 -1.90 6.29
C THR A 226 4.89 -1.67 7.12
N ASP A 227 5.01 -1.09 8.31
CA ASP A 227 3.87 -0.86 9.22
C ASP A 227 2.79 0.03 8.58
N VAL A 228 3.21 1.13 7.96
CA VAL A 228 2.26 2.03 7.28
C VAL A 228 1.71 1.43 5.99
N ALA A 229 2.48 0.60 5.28
CA ALA A 229 1.98 -0.08 4.09
C ALA A 229 0.95 -1.16 4.45
N ILE A 230 1.18 -1.96 5.49
CA ILE A 230 0.20 -2.93 6.02
C ILE A 230 -1.10 -2.20 6.41
N THR A 231 -1.00 -1.05 7.08
CA THR A 231 -2.17 -0.21 7.39
C THR A 231 -2.94 0.19 6.12
N ALA A 232 -2.24 0.54 5.03
CA ALA A 232 -2.87 0.89 3.76
C ALA A 232 -3.56 -0.31 3.09
N TYR A 233 -2.96 -1.50 3.15
CA TYR A 233 -3.56 -2.75 2.66
C TYR A 233 -4.83 -3.10 3.45
N ILE A 234 -4.78 -3.03 4.78
CA ILE A 234 -5.95 -3.24 5.64
C ILE A 234 -7.05 -2.22 5.31
N GLY A 235 -6.68 -0.93 5.21
CA GLY A 235 -7.63 0.14 4.88
C GLY A 235 -8.26 0.05 3.49
N THR A 236 -7.68 -0.76 2.59
CA THR A 236 -8.24 -1.07 1.27
C THR A 236 -8.84 -2.47 1.15
N ALA A 237 -8.83 -3.25 2.25
CA ALA A 237 -9.19 -4.67 2.28
C ALA A 237 -8.40 -5.56 1.29
N ASP A 238 -7.21 -5.14 0.86
CA ASP A 238 -6.31 -5.90 -0.02
C ASP A 238 -5.29 -6.68 0.81
N ILE A 239 -5.75 -7.71 1.51
CA ILE A 239 -4.89 -8.55 2.36
C ILE A 239 -3.87 -9.32 1.52
N THR A 240 -4.26 -9.77 0.33
CA THR A 240 -3.36 -10.47 -0.60
C THR A 240 -2.19 -9.60 -1.04
N GLY A 241 -2.39 -8.29 -1.20
CA GLY A 241 -1.34 -7.35 -1.59
C GLY A 241 -0.22 -7.21 -0.56
N SER A 242 -0.45 -7.61 0.70
CA SER A 242 0.56 -7.64 1.76
C SER A 242 1.48 -8.88 1.73
N CYS A 243 1.13 -9.92 0.97
CA CYS A 243 1.85 -11.20 0.95
C CYS A 243 3.36 -11.08 0.67
N PRO A 244 3.83 -10.28 -0.31
CA PRO A 244 5.27 -10.14 -0.56
C PRO A 244 6.02 -9.56 0.65
N VAL A 245 5.35 -8.72 1.43
CA VAL A 245 5.91 -8.07 2.61
C VAL A 245 6.06 -9.10 3.73
N VAL A 246 4.99 -9.85 4.03
CA VAL A 246 5.00 -10.89 5.07
C VAL A 246 6.02 -11.98 4.76
N ARG A 247 6.14 -12.40 3.49
CA ARG A 247 7.12 -13.43 3.10
C ARG A 247 8.58 -12.98 3.21
N LEU A 248 8.87 -11.69 3.04
CA LEU A 248 10.23 -11.16 3.13
C LEU A 248 10.61 -10.65 4.52
N ARG A 249 9.65 -10.14 5.27
CA ARG A 249 9.86 -9.43 6.53
C ARG A 249 9.24 -10.13 7.74
N GLY A 250 8.50 -11.23 7.55
CA GLY A 250 7.79 -11.95 8.62
C GLY A 250 8.69 -12.27 9.81
N GLY A 251 9.95 -12.65 9.55
CA GLY A 251 10.94 -12.97 10.58
C GLY A 251 11.77 -11.83 11.15
N THR A 252 11.47 -10.58 10.79
CA THR A 252 12.21 -9.41 11.32
C THR A 252 11.44 -8.66 12.39
N ARG A 253 10.24 -9.13 12.74
CA ARG A 253 9.40 -8.60 13.83
C ARG A 253 9.56 -9.51 15.05
N GLU A 254 10.10 -8.96 16.13
CA GLU A 254 10.29 -9.65 17.41
C GLU A 254 8.98 -9.78 18.22
N ASP A 255 7.90 -9.16 17.74
CA ASP A 255 6.57 -9.08 18.36
C ASP A 255 5.52 -9.94 17.63
N ALA A 256 5.96 -10.92 16.83
CA ALA A 256 5.09 -11.89 16.16
C ALA A 256 4.94 -13.18 16.97
#